data_AF-A0A3P1WQ98-F1
#
_entry.id   AF-A0A3P1WQ98-F1
#
_cell.length_a   1.000
_cell.length_b   1.000
_cell.length_c   1.000
_cell.angle_alpha   90.00
_cell.angle_beta   90.00
_cell.angle_gamma   90.00
#
_symmetry.space_group_name_H-M   'P 1'
#
loop_
_entity.id
_entity.type
_entity.pdbx_description
1 polymer ?
#
loop_
_entity_poly.entity_id
_entity_poly.type
_entity_poly.pdbx_seq_one_letter_code
_entity_poly.pdbx_strand_id
1 'polypeptide(L)'
;MGSRPTAGAFTVPQNVTETRTTLPLLTTKAGGIRSMARALHDDADDLHKRTHEDEWRTAAAERGKASVTSMLTELADLGFAWRDIARMVGVSVPAVQKWRKGERASGDSRFRIASLLAACDLITKHYMVDEIASWFEMPLSWSAPVTPITLYSADRADLVFEFASGHADPEALLSEFDPDWRERYRSDFEVFDAGDGQRSIRMKG
;
A
#
# COMPACT_ATOMS: atom_id res chain seq x y z
N MET A 1 19.28 -50.37 -74.08
CA MET A 1 18.84 -48.97 -74.27
C MET A 1 17.32 -48.94 -74.07
N GLY A 2 16.69 -48.30 -73.09
CA GLY A 2 17.16 -47.43 -72.02
C GLY A 2 16.04 -47.26 -70.95
N SER A 3 16.50 -47.05 -69.72
CA SER A 3 15.93 -46.29 -68.59
C SER A 3 14.51 -46.57 -68.02
N ARG A 4 14.53 -46.93 -66.74
CA ARG A 4 13.51 -46.69 -65.70
C ARG A 4 14.20 -45.84 -64.60
N PRO A 5 13.53 -45.27 -63.59
CA PRO A 5 12.34 -44.40 -63.49
C PRO A 5 12.68 -43.02 -62.87
N THR A 6 11.78 -42.03 -62.90
CA THR A 6 11.78 -40.98 -61.84
C THR A 6 10.39 -40.42 -61.58
N ALA A 7 9.99 -40.47 -60.32
CA ALA A 7 8.77 -39.91 -59.77
C ALA A 7 8.74 -38.38 -59.92
N GLY A 8 7.63 -37.85 -60.45
CA GLY A 8 7.31 -36.43 -60.34
C GLY A 8 6.80 -36.16 -58.93
N ALA A 9 7.63 -35.50 -58.13
CA ALA A 9 7.28 -35.05 -56.78
C ALA A 9 6.13 -34.02 -56.80
N PHE A 10 5.30 -34.09 -55.76
CA PHE A 10 4.30 -33.08 -55.43
C PHE A 10 4.93 -31.72 -55.17
N THR A 11 4.33 -30.65 -55.69
CA THR A 11 4.42 -29.34 -55.07
C THR A 11 3.01 -28.76 -54.96
N VAL A 12 2.37 -29.01 -53.81
CA VAL A 12 1.22 -28.21 -53.37
C VAL A 12 1.73 -26.79 -53.19
N PRO A 13 1.13 -25.75 -53.81
CA PRO A 13 1.50 -24.39 -53.49
C PRO A 13 1.24 -24.17 -51.99
N GLN A 14 2.31 -23.91 -51.25
CA GLN A 14 2.26 -23.61 -49.83
C GLN A 14 1.35 -22.40 -49.62
N ASN A 15 0.36 -22.55 -48.73
CA ASN A 15 -0.45 -21.47 -48.18
C ASN A 15 0.42 -20.48 -47.40
N VAL A 16 1.16 -19.62 -48.07
CA VAL A 16 2.02 -18.60 -47.43
C VAL A 16 1.31 -17.24 -47.28
N THR A 17 0.08 -17.11 -47.80
CA THR A 17 -0.62 -15.82 -47.79
C THR A 17 -1.52 -15.60 -46.57
N GLU A 18 -1.93 -16.65 -45.84
CA GLU A 18 -2.90 -16.53 -44.74
C GLU A 18 -2.26 -16.16 -43.38
N THR A 19 -0.97 -16.47 -43.19
CA THR A 19 -0.26 -16.19 -41.93
C THR A 19 0.13 -14.71 -41.77
N ARG A 20 0.19 -13.95 -42.87
CA ARG A 20 0.68 -12.55 -42.85
C ARG A 20 -0.41 -11.53 -42.48
N THR A 21 -1.68 -11.85 -42.71
CA THR A 21 -2.84 -11.03 -42.34
C THR A 21 -3.36 -11.33 -40.92
N THR A 22 -3.06 -12.51 -40.40
CA THR A 22 -3.47 -12.94 -39.05
C THR A 22 -2.60 -12.33 -37.96
N LEU A 23 -1.28 -12.21 -38.15
CA LEU A 23 -0.36 -11.64 -37.15
C LEU A 23 -0.62 -10.16 -36.81
N PRO A 24 -0.86 -9.24 -37.78
CA PRO A 24 -1.22 -7.86 -37.47
C PRO A 24 -2.56 -7.76 -36.73
N LEU A 25 -3.57 -8.54 -37.16
CA LEU A 25 -4.88 -8.60 -36.48
C LEU A 25 -4.75 -9.10 -35.04
N LEU A 26 -3.94 -10.14 -34.81
CA LEU A 26 -3.65 -10.66 -33.47
C LEU A 26 -2.91 -9.63 -32.62
N THR A 27 -1.96 -8.88 -33.20
CA THR A 27 -1.25 -7.78 -32.51
C THR A 27 -2.20 -6.66 -32.11
N THR A 28 -3.10 -6.24 -33.02
CA THR A 28 -4.14 -5.24 -32.72
C THR A 28 -5.09 -5.74 -31.64
N LYS A 29 -5.55 -6.99 -31.72
CA LYS A 29 -6.41 -7.60 -30.70
C LYS A 29 -5.72 -7.68 -29.35
N ALA A 30 -4.44 -8.07 -29.31
CA ALA A 30 -3.64 -8.07 -28.10
C ALA A 30 -3.48 -6.66 -27.51
N GLY A 31 -3.29 -5.64 -28.35
CA GLY A 31 -3.29 -4.23 -27.94
C GLY A 31 -4.62 -3.80 -27.32
N GLY A 32 -5.74 -4.16 -27.95
CA GLY A 32 -7.08 -3.91 -27.42
C GLY A 32 -7.30 -4.55 -26.06
N ILE A 33 -6.93 -5.83 -25.89
CA ILE A 33 -7.03 -6.53 -24.61
C ILE A 33 -6.20 -5.84 -23.52
N ARG A 34 -4.96 -5.43 -23.82
CA ARG A 34 -4.12 -4.69 -22.85
C ARG A 34 -4.73 -3.36 -22.45
N SER A 35 -5.32 -2.63 -23.39
CA SER A 35 -5.98 -1.36 -23.10
C SER A 35 -7.21 -1.54 -22.22
N MET A 36 -8.05 -2.55 -22.52
CA MET A 36 -9.22 -2.86 -21.70
C MET A 36 -8.82 -3.34 -20.31
N ALA A 37 -7.78 -4.17 -20.21
CA ALA A 37 -7.28 -4.65 -18.92
C ALA A 37 -6.76 -3.50 -18.04
N ARG A 38 -6.07 -2.52 -18.64
CA ARG A 38 -5.63 -1.32 -17.92
C ARG A 38 -6.81 -0.47 -17.46
N ALA A 39 -7.77 -0.17 -18.34
CA ALA A 39 -8.94 0.61 -17.96
C ALA A 39 -9.75 -0.07 -16.84
N LEU A 40 -9.91 -1.40 -16.90
CA LEU A 40 -10.59 -2.15 -15.85
C LEU A 40 -9.81 -2.14 -14.52
N HIS A 41 -8.48 -2.17 -14.57
CA HIS A 41 -7.65 -2.05 -13.38
C HIS A 41 -7.80 -0.65 -12.75
N ASP A 42 -7.72 0.40 -13.56
CA ASP A 42 -7.90 1.78 -13.10
C ASP A 42 -9.29 1.97 -12.48
N ASP A 43 -10.35 1.45 -13.11
CA ASP A 43 -11.72 1.49 -12.58
C ASP A 43 -11.88 0.71 -11.26
N ALA A 44 -11.20 -0.43 -11.13
CA ALA A 44 -11.22 -1.25 -9.92
C ALA A 44 -10.51 -0.55 -8.76
N ASP A 45 -9.36 0.07 -9.01
CA ASP A 45 -8.61 0.84 -8.01
C ASP A 45 -9.40 2.06 -7.55
N ASP A 46 -10.03 2.80 -8.47
CA ASP A 46 -10.90 3.93 -8.16
C ASP A 46 -12.11 3.50 -7.31
N LEU A 47 -12.73 2.37 -7.65
CA LEU A 47 -13.85 1.83 -6.89
C LEU A 47 -13.41 1.39 -5.49
N HIS A 48 -12.25 0.75 -5.37
CA HIS A 48 -11.68 0.31 -4.09
C HIS A 48 -11.46 1.51 -3.16
N LYS A 49 -10.77 2.55 -3.66
CA LYS A 49 -10.50 3.79 -2.90
C LYS A 49 -11.78 4.45 -2.41
N ARG A 50 -12.76 4.65 -3.30
CA ARG A 50 -14.05 5.28 -2.95
C ARG A 50 -14.82 4.47 -1.92
N THR A 51 -14.89 3.15 -2.10
CA THR A 51 -15.63 2.27 -1.19
C THR A 51 -14.98 2.25 0.19
N HIS A 52 -13.64 2.22 0.28
CA HIS A 52 -12.93 2.32 1.56
C HIS A 52 -13.13 3.67 2.24
N GLU A 53 -13.08 4.77 1.50
CA GLU A 53 -13.32 6.09 2.08
C GLU A 53 -14.73 6.19 2.68
N ASP A 54 -15.75 5.74 1.95
CA ASP A 54 -17.14 5.78 2.41
C ASP A 54 -17.39 4.87 3.62
N GLU A 55 -16.84 3.64 3.60
CA GLU A 55 -16.94 2.72 4.75
C GLU A 55 -16.20 3.30 5.96
N TRP A 56 -15.01 3.87 5.75
CA TRP A 56 -14.21 4.47 6.81
C TRP A 56 -14.90 5.66 7.45
N ARG A 57 -15.48 6.57 6.65
CA ARG A 57 -16.24 7.72 7.17
C ARG A 57 -17.47 7.27 7.96
N THR A 58 -18.15 6.23 7.49
CA THR A 58 -19.31 5.65 8.19
C THR A 58 -18.89 5.05 9.53
N ALA A 59 -17.84 4.22 9.54
CA ALA A 59 -17.29 3.62 10.75
C ALA A 59 -16.78 4.67 11.74
N ALA A 60 -16.13 5.73 11.27
CA ALA A 60 -15.68 6.85 12.09
C ALA A 60 -16.85 7.58 12.76
N ALA A 61 -17.96 7.80 12.04
CA ALA A 61 -19.16 8.41 12.60
C ALA A 61 -19.78 7.53 13.69
N GLU A 62 -19.81 6.20 13.50
CA GLU A 62 -20.28 5.25 14.50
C GLU A 62 -19.39 5.23 15.74
N ARG A 63 -18.06 5.14 15.57
CA ARG A 63 -17.09 5.25 16.67
C ARG A 63 -17.20 6.58 17.40
N GLY A 64 -17.50 7.65 16.68
CA GLY A 64 -17.72 9.01 17.20
C GLY A 64 -18.87 9.14 18.20
N LYS A 65 -19.71 8.11 18.39
CA LYS A 65 -20.74 8.06 19.44
C LYS A 65 -20.17 7.72 20.82
N ALA A 66 -19.04 6.99 20.89
CA ALA A 66 -18.41 6.59 22.15
C ALA A 66 -17.71 7.76 22.87
N SER A 67 -17.45 7.65 24.18
CA SER A 67 -16.71 8.70 24.89
C SER A 67 -15.25 8.77 24.41
N VAL A 68 -14.62 9.95 24.45
CA VAL A 68 -13.20 10.09 24.06
C VAL A 68 -12.30 9.19 24.91
N THR A 69 -12.58 9.10 26.21
CA THR A 69 -11.84 8.23 27.11
C THR A 69 -11.96 6.74 26.72
N SER A 70 -13.16 6.28 26.34
CA SER A 70 -13.36 4.90 25.85
C SER A 70 -12.54 4.63 24.60
N MET A 71 -12.65 5.49 23.58
CA MET A 71 -11.92 5.30 22.32
C MET A 71 -10.40 5.30 22.51
N LEU A 72 -9.88 6.16 23.40
CA LEU A 72 -8.45 6.18 23.73
C LEU A 72 -8.01 4.93 24.49
N THR A 73 -8.84 4.40 25.38
CA THR A 73 -8.58 3.13 26.06
C THR A 73 -8.54 1.98 25.05
N GLU A 74 -9.50 1.91 24.13
CA GLU A 74 -9.53 0.89 23.08
C GLU A 74 -8.28 0.93 22.20
N LEU A 75 -7.84 2.13 21.78
CA LEU A 75 -6.57 2.26 21.02
C LEU A 75 -5.36 1.75 21.81
N ALA A 76 -5.31 1.99 23.12
CA ALA A 76 -4.22 1.46 23.94
C ALA A 76 -4.32 -0.05 24.18
N ASP A 77 -5.53 -0.60 24.27
CA ASP A 77 -5.77 -2.04 24.38
C ASP A 77 -5.37 -2.78 23.09
N LEU A 78 -5.48 -2.10 21.93
CA LEU A 78 -4.92 -2.55 20.65
C LEU A 78 -3.38 -2.51 20.60
N GLY A 79 -2.73 -1.94 21.62
CA GLY A 79 -1.27 -1.89 21.76
C GLY A 79 -0.62 -0.58 21.34
N PHE A 80 -1.38 0.44 20.90
CA PHE A 80 -0.77 1.70 20.47
C PHE A 80 -0.17 2.47 21.64
N ALA A 81 1.07 2.95 21.46
CA ALA A 81 1.67 3.88 22.41
C ALA A 81 0.99 5.27 22.33
N TRP A 82 0.86 5.93 23.47
CA TRP A 82 0.23 7.25 23.56
C TRP A 82 0.89 8.32 22.67
N ARG A 83 2.19 8.17 22.43
CA ARG A 83 2.95 9.06 21.53
C ARG A 83 2.47 8.92 20.10
N ASP A 84 2.24 7.70 19.65
CA ASP A 84 1.83 7.40 18.27
C ASP A 84 0.36 7.74 18.07
N ILE A 85 -0.50 7.51 19.08
CA ILE A 85 -1.88 8.03 19.07
C ILE A 85 -1.86 9.56 18.94
N ALA A 86 -1.08 10.27 19.77
CA ALA A 86 -0.99 11.72 19.70
C ALA A 86 -0.50 12.21 18.34
N ARG A 87 0.51 11.54 17.77
CA ARG A 87 1.07 11.85 16.45
C ARG A 87 0.03 11.66 15.35
N MET A 88 -0.64 10.52 15.30
CA MET A 88 -1.66 10.20 14.28
C MET A 88 -2.91 11.08 14.40
N VAL A 89 -3.27 11.49 15.62
CA VAL A 89 -4.37 12.43 15.85
C VAL A 89 -3.95 13.89 15.59
N GLY A 90 -2.65 14.17 15.45
CA GLY A 90 -2.12 15.52 15.20
C GLY A 90 -2.16 16.42 16.43
N VAL A 91 -1.96 15.87 17.63
CA VAL A 91 -1.99 16.61 18.90
C VAL A 91 -0.80 16.28 19.80
N SER A 92 -0.65 17.00 20.90
CA SER A 92 0.42 16.74 21.85
C SER A 92 0.08 15.59 22.80
N VAL A 93 1.09 14.84 23.25
CA VAL A 93 0.91 13.78 24.26
C VAL A 93 0.25 14.29 25.55
N PRO A 94 0.60 15.49 26.08
CA PRO A 94 -0.12 16.06 27.21
C PRO A 94 -1.62 16.27 26.95
N ALA A 95 -2.04 16.60 25.73
CA ALA A 95 -3.46 16.72 25.40
C ALA A 95 -4.19 15.37 25.52
N VAL A 96 -3.60 14.30 24.96
CA VAL A 96 -4.12 12.94 25.10
C VAL A 96 -4.21 12.53 26.57
N GLN A 97 -3.19 12.83 27.37
CA GLN A 97 -3.19 12.54 28.81
C GLN A 97 -4.31 13.26 29.57
N LYS A 98 -4.63 14.50 29.21
CA LYS A 98 -5.75 15.25 29.78
C LYS A 98 -7.10 14.58 29.45
N TRP A 99 -7.30 14.18 28.20
CA TRP A 99 -8.55 13.52 27.77
C TRP A 99 -8.75 12.15 28.42
N ARG A 100 -7.66 11.41 28.67
CA ARG A 100 -7.72 10.18 29.47
C ARG A 100 -8.20 10.40 30.90
N LYS A 101 -7.93 11.57 31.47
CA LYS A 101 -8.40 11.97 32.81
C LYS A 101 -9.82 12.55 32.79
N GLY A 102 -10.50 12.54 31.64
CA GLY A 102 -11.88 13.01 31.48
C GLY A 102 -12.01 14.47 31.09
N GLU A 103 -10.92 15.19 30.81
CA GLU A 103 -11.01 16.53 30.22
C GLU A 103 -11.62 16.47 28.82
N ARG A 104 -12.34 17.53 28.43
CA ARG A 104 -13.01 17.59 27.14
C ARG A 104 -12.02 17.78 25.99
N ALA A 105 -12.14 16.94 24.97
CA ALA A 105 -11.54 17.16 23.66
C ALA A 105 -12.42 18.08 22.80
N SER A 106 -11.83 18.75 21.80
CA SER A 106 -12.60 19.45 20.78
C SER A 106 -13.37 18.45 19.90
N GLY A 107 -14.37 18.93 19.15
CA GLY A 107 -15.11 18.10 18.18
C GLY A 107 -14.19 17.52 17.09
N ASP A 108 -13.23 18.32 16.61
CA ASP A 108 -12.24 17.88 15.62
C ASP A 108 -11.35 16.76 16.18
N SER A 109 -10.78 16.93 17.38
CA SER A 109 -9.96 15.88 18.00
C SER A 109 -10.77 14.62 18.29
N ARG A 110 -12.04 14.75 18.68
CA ARG A 110 -12.95 13.61 18.85
C ARG A 110 -13.15 12.86 17.53
N PHE A 111 -13.36 13.57 16.43
CA PHE A 111 -13.49 12.97 15.11
C PHE A 111 -12.21 12.25 14.71
N ARG A 112 -11.04 12.88 14.85
CA ARG A 112 -9.74 12.26 14.51
C ARG A 112 -9.45 10.97 15.29
N ILE A 113 -9.79 10.93 16.58
CA ILE A 113 -9.66 9.70 17.40
C ILE A 113 -10.60 8.61 16.89
N ALA A 114 -11.86 8.97 16.62
CA ALA A 114 -12.85 8.04 16.09
C ALA A 114 -12.44 7.49 14.71
N SER A 115 -11.91 8.34 13.84
CA SER A 115 -11.40 7.97 12.52
C SER A 115 -10.21 7.02 12.61
N LEU A 116 -9.28 7.24 13.56
CA LEU A 116 -8.15 6.33 13.75
C LEU A 116 -8.62 4.94 14.20
N LEU A 117 -9.54 4.88 15.16
CA LEU A 117 -10.09 3.62 15.63
C LEU A 117 -10.88 2.90 14.52
N ALA A 118 -11.66 3.64 13.74
CA ALA A 118 -12.35 3.11 12.56
C ALA A 118 -11.39 2.57 11.49
N ALA A 119 -10.24 3.22 11.27
CA ALA A 119 -9.22 2.69 10.37
C ALA A 119 -8.66 1.36 10.88
N CYS A 120 -8.39 1.25 12.18
CA CYS A 120 -7.96 -0.01 12.80
C CYS A 120 -9.00 -1.12 12.61
N ASP A 121 -10.28 -0.82 12.86
CA ASP A 121 -11.37 -1.78 12.69
C ASP A 121 -11.43 -2.32 11.27
N LEU A 122 -11.36 -1.43 10.27
CA LEU A 122 -11.44 -1.81 8.87
C LEU A 122 -10.23 -2.61 8.42
N ILE A 123 -9.02 -2.24 8.86
CA ILE A 123 -7.81 -2.96 8.49
C ILE A 123 -7.82 -4.37 9.08
N THR A 124 -8.16 -4.52 10.36
CA THR A 124 -8.27 -5.84 10.98
C THR A 124 -9.40 -6.66 10.35
N LYS A 125 -10.55 -6.06 10.06
CA LYS A 125 -11.73 -6.74 9.48
C LYS A 125 -11.50 -7.21 8.03
N HIS A 126 -10.86 -6.41 7.19
CA HIS A 126 -10.74 -6.71 5.76
C HIS A 126 -9.42 -7.38 5.39
N TYR A 127 -8.36 -7.10 6.13
CA TYR A 127 -7.00 -7.53 5.79
C TYR A 127 -6.38 -8.49 6.82
N MET A 128 -7.15 -8.90 7.83
CA MET A 128 -6.76 -9.89 8.84
C MET A 128 -5.44 -9.52 9.55
N VAL A 129 -5.21 -8.23 9.77
CA VAL A 129 -4.07 -7.76 10.57
C VAL A 129 -4.41 -7.95 12.05
N ASP A 130 -3.78 -8.95 12.67
CA ASP A 130 -4.01 -9.30 14.08
C ASP A 130 -3.41 -8.27 15.05
N GLU A 131 -2.09 -8.06 14.99
CA GLU A 131 -1.37 -7.11 15.85
C GLU A 131 -1.32 -5.72 15.20
N ILE A 132 -2.48 -5.05 15.13
CA ILE A 132 -2.64 -3.80 14.36
C ILE A 132 -1.65 -2.70 14.77
N ALA A 133 -1.40 -2.49 16.06
CA ALA A 133 -0.46 -1.47 16.51
C ALA A 133 0.97 -1.76 16.04
N SER A 134 1.41 -3.02 16.15
CA SER A 134 2.74 -3.45 15.69
C SER A 134 2.87 -3.36 14.17
N TRP A 135 1.82 -3.72 13.43
CA TRP A 135 1.79 -3.54 11.97
C TRP A 135 1.90 -2.06 11.55
N PHE A 136 1.27 -1.15 12.31
CA PHE A 136 1.39 0.30 12.07
C PHE A 136 2.81 0.86 12.26
N GLU A 137 3.66 0.15 13.01
CA GLU A 137 5.07 0.47 13.23
C GLU A 137 5.99 -0.15 12.18
N MET A 138 5.52 -1.13 11.39
CA MET A 138 6.32 -1.78 10.36
C MET A 138 6.56 -0.83 9.19
N PRO A 139 7.82 -0.72 8.69
CA PRO A 139 8.09 0.10 7.53
C PRO A 139 7.49 -0.52 6.27
N LEU A 140 7.03 0.32 5.34
CA LEU A 140 6.54 -0.10 4.02
C LEU A 140 7.63 -0.88 3.26
N SER A 141 8.87 -0.41 3.35
CA SER A 141 10.05 -1.06 2.76
C SER A 141 11.27 -0.86 3.66
N TRP A 142 12.20 -1.81 3.62
CA TRP A 142 13.50 -1.72 4.31
C TRP A 142 14.37 -0.55 3.83
N SER A 143 14.06 0.02 2.66
CA SER A 143 14.79 1.13 2.06
C SER A 143 14.42 2.51 2.61
N ALA A 144 13.32 2.63 3.35
CA ALA A 144 12.84 3.91 3.88
C ALA A 144 12.16 3.75 5.26
N PRO A 145 12.41 4.64 6.24
CA PRO A 145 11.78 4.58 7.55
C PRO A 145 10.33 5.14 7.53
N VAL A 146 9.56 4.89 6.47
CA VAL A 146 8.16 5.32 6.33
C VAL A 146 7.27 4.15 6.74
N THR A 147 6.39 4.41 7.71
CA THR A 147 5.47 3.43 8.30
C THR A 147 4.02 3.88 8.10
N PRO A 148 3.01 3.02 8.31
CA PRO A 148 1.61 3.45 8.33
C PRO A 148 1.32 4.58 9.31
N ILE A 149 2.00 4.65 10.48
CA ILE A 149 1.92 5.82 11.38
C ILE A 149 2.34 7.10 10.66
N THR A 150 3.42 7.05 9.87
CA THR A 150 3.91 8.20 9.11
C THR A 150 2.91 8.64 8.05
N LEU A 151 2.34 7.70 7.30
CA LEU A 151 1.33 7.97 6.27
C LEU A 151 0.05 8.57 6.88
N TYR A 152 -0.48 7.93 7.93
CA TYR A 152 -1.71 8.37 8.59
C TYR A 152 -1.55 9.77 9.21
N SER A 153 -0.41 10.02 9.85
CA SER A 153 -0.10 11.34 10.46
C SER A 153 0.05 12.46 9.42
N ALA A 154 0.28 12.11 8.16
CA ALA A 154 0.38 13.05 7.03
C ALA A 154 -0.95 13.18 6.27
N ASP A 155 -2.07 12.79 6.89
CA ASP A 155 -3.40 12.77 6.29
C ASP A 155 -3.49 11.90 5.02
N ARG A 156 -2.63 10.88 4.89
CA ARG A 156 -2.62 9.89 3.80
C ARG A 156 -3.13 8.53 4.25
N ALA A 157 -4.33 8.51 4.84
CA ALA A 157 -4.99 7.27 5.26
C ALA A 157 -5.34 6.36 4.06
N ASP A 158 -5.56 6.94 2.89
CA ASP A 158 -5.70 6.23 1.61
C ASP A 158 -4.53 5.27 1.38
N LEU A 159 -3.29 5.75 1.52
CA LEU A 159 -2.10 4.91 1.33
C LEU A 159 -1.94 3.85 2.41
N VAL A 160 -2.47 4.08 3.62
CA VAL A 160 -2.48 3.06 4.68
C VAL A 160 -3.40 1.90 4.28
N PHE A 161 -4.60 2.18 3.76
CA PHE A 161 -5.51 1.15 3.29
C PHE A 161 -4.95 0.42 2.06
N GLU A 162 -4.34 1.13 1.12
CA GLU A 162 -3.67 0.52 -0.04
C GLU A 162 -2.54 -0.42 0.38
N PHE A 163 -1.72 -0.01 1.36
CA PHE A 163 -0.67 -0.86 1.91
C PHE A 163 -1.25 -2.09 2.61
N ALA A 164 -2.32 -1.92 3.38
CA ALA A 164 -3.00 -3.02 4.08
C ALA A 164 -3.63 -4.02 3.11
N SER A 165 -4.10 -3.58 1.94
CA SER A 165 -4.71 -4.45 0.94
C SER A 165 -3.74 -5.49 0.37
N GLY A 166 -2.43 -5.21 0.43
CA GLY A 166 -1.38 -6.08 -0.12
C GLY A 166 -1.32 -6.11 -1.64
N HIS A 167 -2.17 -5.35 -2.35
CA HIS A 167 -2.17 -5.29 -3.81
C HIS A 167 -1.17 -4.28 -4.36
N ALA A 168 -0.82 -3.26 -3.56
CA ALA A 168 0.09 -2.21 -3.98
C ALA A 168 1.56 -2.55 -3.71
N ASP A 169 2.43 -2.22 -4.66
CA ASP A 169 3.88 -2.31 -4.48
C ASP A 169 4.35 -1.25 -3.46
N PRO A 170 5.06 -1.64 -2.38
CA PRO A 170 5.51 -0.68 -1.37
C PRO A 170 6.40 0.45 -1.92
N GLU A 171 7.23 0.19 -2.94
CA GLU A 171 8.03 1.27 -3.56
C GLU A 171 7.18 2.24 -4.38
N ALA A 172 6.12 1.77 -5.03
CA ALA A 172 5.14 2.61 -5.69
C ALA A 172 4.42 3.51 -4.67
N LEU A 173 3.98 2.94 -3.53
CA LEU A 173 3.37 3.71 -2.44
C LEU A 173 4.32 4.77 -1.87
N LEU A 174 5.60 4.43 -1.68
CA LEU A 174 6.61 5.40 -1.24
C LEU A 174 6.81 6.52 -2.28
N SER A 175 6.80 6.18 -3.57
CA SER A 175 6.94 7.16 -4.65
C SER A 175 5.72 8.08 -4.76
N GLU A 176 4.54 7.58 -4.43
CA GLU A 176 3.33 8.39 -4.35
C GLU A 176 3.30 9.28 -3.09
N PHE A 177 3.78 8.77 -1.96
CA PHE A 177 3.87 9.55 -0.72
C PHE A 177 4.93 10.65 -0.80
N ASP A 178 6.10 10.32 -1.34
CA ASP A 178 7.27 11.20 -1.42
C ASP A 178 8.09 10.86 -2.67
N PRO A 179 7.94 11.59 -3.79
CA PRO A 179 8.65 11.28 -5.04
C PRO A 179 10.19 11.22 -4.91
N ASP A 180 10.75 11.96 -3.94
CA ASP A 180 12.19 12.04 -3.69
C ASP A 180 12.66 11.06 -2.60
N TRP A 181 11.82 10.13 -2.15
CA TRP A 181 12.08 9.26 -1.00
C TRP A 181 13.42 8.51 -1.12
N ARG A 182 13.77 8.08 -2.34
CA ARG A 182 15.00 7.33 -2.61
C ARG A 182 16.25 8.12 -2.26
N GLU A 183 16.20 9.43 -2.47
CA GLU A 183 17.29 10.35 -2.16
C GLU A 183 17.22 10.80 -0.70
N ARG A 184 16.01 11.16 -0.24
CA ARG A 184 15.76 11.66 1.11
C ARG A 184 16.12 10.65 2.20
N TYR A 185 15.82 9.38 1.98
CA TYR A 185 16.08 8.29 2.92
C TYR A 185 17.31 7.46 2.57
N ARG A 186 18.09 7.91 1.58
CA ARG A 186 19.36 7.27 1.24
C ARG A 186 20.31 7.33 2.43
N SER A 187 20.60 6.18 3.02
CA SER A 187 21.65 6.12 4.04
C SER A 187 23.01 6.35 3.38
N ASP A 188 23.73 7.37 3.82
CA ASP A 188 25.16 7.56 3.52
C ASP A 188 26.05 6.61 4.31
N PHE A 189 25.46 5.70 5.09
CA PHE A 189 26.16 4.73 5.91
C PHE A 189 25.90 3.31 5.45
N GLU A 190 26.91 2.45 5.55
CA GLU A 190 26.84 1.01 5.34
C GLU A 190 27.30 0.25 6.59
N VAL A 191 26.74 -0.94 6.79
CA VAL A 191 27.18 -1.88 7.82
C VAL A 191 28.26 -2.78 7.23
N PHE A 192 29.41 -2.87 7.90
CA PHE A 192 30.51 -3.75 7.51
C PHE A 192 30.95 -4.58 8.72
N ASP A 193 31.57 -5.73 8.46
CA ASP A 193 32.20 -6.52 9.52
C ASP A 193 33.57 -5.91 9.85
N ALA A 194 33.72 -5.40 11.08
CA ALA A 194 34.98 -4.86 11.56
C ALA A 194 35.97 -6.00 11.87
N GLY A 195 37.25 -5.66 11.98
CA GLY A 195 38.33 -6.65 12.22
C GLY A 195 38.24 -7.40 13.54
N ASP A 196 37.35 -6.98 14.44
CA ASP A 196 36.99 -7.63 15.70
C ASP A 196 35.84 -8.65 15.55
N GLY A 197 35.30 -8.82 14.34
CA GLY A 197 34.18 -9.71 14.05
C GLY A 197 32.81 -9.14 14.43
N GLN A 198 32.71 -7.88 14.84
CA GLN A 198 31.43 -7.22 15.09
C GLN A 198 30.96 -6.37 13.90
N ARG A 199 29.64 -6.27 13.73
CA ARG A 199 29.03 -5.36 12.75
C ARG A 199 29.23 -3.92 13.20
N SER A 200 29.94 -3.15 12.38
CA SER A 200 30.16 -1.72 12.56
C SER A 200 29.52 -0.92 11.44
N ILE A 201 29.28 0.37 11.68
CA ILE A 201 28.73 1.30 10.69
C ILE A 201 29.84 2.23 10.21
N ARG A 202 29.97 2.42 8.91
CA ARG A 202 30.86 3.44 8.30
C ARG A 202 30.13 4.23 7.23
N MET A 203 30.66 5.41 6.92
CA MET A 203 30.19 6.17 5.76
C MET A 203 30.53 5.41 4.47
N LYS A 204 29.61 5.42 3.51
CA LYS A 204 29.83 4.93 2.14
C LYS A 204 30.90 5.82 1.50
N GLY A 205 31.91 5.18 0.92
CA GLY A 205 33.00 5.85 0.19
C GLY A 205 32.61 6.33 -1.18
#